data_AF-A0A7S0Y4E2-F1
#
_entry.id   AF-A0A7S0Y4E2-F1
#
_cell.length_a   1.000
_cell.length_b   1.000
_cell.length_c   1.000
_cell.angle_alpha   90.00
_cell.angle_beta   90.00
_cell.angle_gamma   90.00
#
_symmetry.space_group_name_H-M   'P 1'
#
loop_
_entity.id
_entity.type
_entity.pdbx_description
1 polymer ?
#
loop_
_entity_poly.entity_id
_entity_poly.type
_entity_poly.pdbx_seq_one_letter_code
_entity_poly.pdbx_strand_id
1 'polypeptide(L)'
;AGGASRREGAFGLRATEGSVEGFDRISGDVYCVSDIHTDHTDNFELVKSWPDHPDDVLLVVGDISHKPDVMRRTLTVLKEKYRDVFFVPGNHELWVDREREPESDSIQKFEQVLGLCDELGVRTKPALVGDCWVVPLFSFYDRSLDLTCTKPELLEAHGGHDLSGNADGEGASEMLNEWAQ
;
A
#
# COMPACT_ATOMS: atom_id res chain seq x y z
N ALA A 1 9.78 -48.50 26.46
CA ALA A 1 10.49 -47.34 25.87
C ALA A 1 10.46 -47.53 24.36
N GLY A 2 9.55 -46.93 23.60
CA GLY A 2 9.46 -45.50 23.33
C GLY A 2 9.74 -45.31 21.84
N GLY A 3 8.87 -45.82 20.97
CA GLY A 3 9.03 -45.76 19.51
C GLY A 3 8.47 -44.45 18.95
N ALA A 4 9.36 -43.58 18.47
CA ALA A 4 9.00 -42.32 17.83
C ALA A 4 8.55 -42.57 16.38
N SER A 5 7.24 -42.49 16.14
CA SER A 5 6.68 -42.43 14.78
C SER A 5 6.75 -40.98 14.30
N ARG A 6 7.68 -40.67 13.39
CA ARG A 6 7.66 -39.44 12.59
C ARG A 6 6.34 -39.38 11.82
N ARG A 7 5.48 -38.41 12.14
CA ARG A 7 4.39 -38.00 11.23
C ARG A 7 4.94 -36.88 10.38
N GLU A 8 5.16 -37.15 9.09
CA GLU A 8 5.32 -36.11 8.09
C GLU A 8 3.98 -35.39 7.96
N GLY A 9 3.92 -34.16 8.49
CA GLY A 9 2.76 -33.29 8.32
C GLY A 9 2.77 -32.72 6.92
N ALA A 10 2.06 -33.38 6.00
CA ALA A 10 1.71 -32.79 4.71
C ALA A 10 0.76 -31.61 4.96
N PHE A 11 1.28 -30.38 4.81
CA PHE A 11 0.50 -29.15 4.85
C PHE A 11 -0.25 -29.00 3.53
N GLY A 12 -1.33 -29.76 3.37
CA GLY A 12 -2.23 -29.67 2.22
C GLY A 12 -3.46 -28.86 2.59
N LEU A 13 -3.51 -27.59 2.18
CA LEU A 13 -4.77 -26.83 2.15
C LEU A 13 -5.65 -27.44 1.06
N ARG A 14 -6.63 -28.27 1.46
CA ARG A 14 -7.73 -28.68 0.57
C ARG A 14 -8.74 -27.54 0.55
N ALA A 15 -8.86 -26.86 -0.59
CA ALA A 15 -10.02 -26.01 -0.86
C ALA A 15 -11.25 -26.92 -0.94
N THR A 16 -12.07 -26.92 0.11
CA THR A 16 -13.44 -27.40 0.03
C THR A 16 -14.30 -26.27 -0.52
N GLU A 17 -15.21 -26.60 -1.44
CA GLU A 17 -16.31 -25.70 -1.83
C GLU A 17 -17.18 -25.44 -0.59
N GLY A 18 -16.82 -24.41 0.17
CA GLY A 18 -17.38 -24.12 1.47
C GLY A 18 -16.34 -23.37 2.28
N SER A 19 -16.60 -22.07 2.49
CA SER A 19 -15.97 -21.18 3.47
C SER A 19 -14.61 -21.64 4.02
N VAL A 20 -13.54 -20.96 3.61
CA VAL A 20 -12.29 -21.00 4.39
C VAL A 20 -12.63 -20.39 5.74
N GLU A 21 -12.66 -21.21 6.80
CA GLU A 21 -13.05 -20.75 8.14
C GLU A 21 -12.23 -19.51 8.52
N GLY A 22 -12.92 -18.39 8.73
CA GLY A 22 -12.32 -17.13 9.18
C GLY A 22 -12.07 -16.05 8.12
N PHE A 23 -12.48 -16.23 6.86
CA PHE A 23 -12.27 -15.21 5.82
C PHE A 23 -13.51 -14.89 5.00
N ASP A 24 -13.73 -13.60 4.78
CA ASP A 24 -14.85 -13.09 3.99
C ASP A 24 -14.69 -13.48 2.52
N ARG A 25 -15.77 -14.01 1.92
CA ARG A 25 -15.90 -14.22 0.47
C ARG A 25 -16.69 -13.08 -0.17
N ILE A 26 -16.06 -12.40 -1.12
CA ILE A 26 -16.53 -11.17 -1.76
C ILE A 26 -16.70 -11.49 -3.26
N SER A 27 -17.90 -11.42 -3.86
CA SER A 27 -18.06 -11.51 -5.34
C SER A 27 -17.71 -10.18 -6.04
N GLY A 28 -17.66 -10.12 -7.38
CA GLY A 28 -17.50 -8.86 -8.15
C GLY A 28 -16.18 -8.76 -8.92
N ASP A 29 -16.12 -7.81 -9.85
CA ASP A 29 -14.87 -7.51 -10.56
C ASP A 29 -13.90 -6.77 -9.63
N VAL A 30 -12.59 -6.90 -9.91
CA VAL A 30 -11.53 -6.28 -9.10
C VAL A 30 -10.87 -5.16 -9.89
N TYR A 31 -11.01 -3.94 -9.38
CA TYR A 31 -10.34 -2.75 -9.88
C TYR A 31 -9.14 -2.40 -9.00
N CYS A 32 -8.15 -1.72 -9.57
CA CYS A 32 -6.96 -1.31 -8.84
C CYS A 32 -6.51 0.09 -9.27
N VAL A 33 -6.11 0.91 -8.30
CA VAL A 33 -5.58 2.26 -8.51
C VAL A 33 -4.56 2.60 -7.42
N SER A 34 -3.60 3.46 -7.73
CA SER A 34 -2.62 4.02 -6.79
C SER A 34 -2.41 5.50 -7.10
N ASP A 35 -1.69 6.21 -6.22
CA ASP A 35 -1.18 7.56 -6.48
C ASP A 35 -2.28 8.54 -6.90
N ILE A 36 -3.46 8.43 -6.26
CA ILE A 36 -4.59 9.30 -6.58
C ILE A 36 -4.36 10.74 -6.08
N HIS A 37 -3.53 10.93 -5.05
CA HIS A 37 -3.13 12.23 -4.52
C HIS A 37 -4.27 13.25 -4.44
N THR A 38 -5.34 12.92 -3.72
CA THR A 38 -6.55 13.74 -3.62
C THR A 38 -6.39 15.01 -2.78
N ASP A 39 -5.17 15.29 -2.31
CA ASP A 39 -4.73 16.64 -1.93
C ASP A 39 -4.90 17.65 -3.07
N HIS A 40 -4.76 17.19 -4.32
CA HIS A 40 -5.10 17.99 -5.49
C HIS A 40 -6.60 17.96 -5.70
N THR A 41 -7.23 19.14 -5.68
CA THR A 41 -8.68 19.29 -5.84
C THR A 41 -9.18 18.62 -7.12
N ASP A 42 -8.46 18.76 -8.24
CA ASP A 42 -8.87 18.18 -9.52
C ASP A 42 -8.90 16.64 -9.47
N ASN A 43 -7.95 16.02 -8.78
CA ASN A 43 -7.93 14.57 -8.57
C ASN A 43 -9.11 14.13 -7.69
N PHE A 44 -9.43 14.89 -6.65
CA PHE A 44 -10.59 14.59 -5.81
C PHE A 44 -11.91 14.74 -6.58
N GLU A 45 -12.04 15.75 -7.44
CA GLU A 45 -13.20 15.90 -8.34
C GLU A 45 -13.30 14.75 -9.33
N LEU A 46 -12.16 14.32 -9.90
CA LEU A 46 -12.11 13.16 -10.79
C LEU A 46 -12.60 11.90 -10.09
N VAL A 47 -12.12 11.61 -8.88
CA VAL A 47 -12.56 10.44 -8.08
C VAL A 47 -14.07 10.49 -7.81
N LYS A 48 -14.62 11.65 -7.48
CA LYS A 48 -16.08 11.81 -7.31
C LYS A 48 -16.85 11.54 -8.60
N SER A 49 -16.26 11.87 -9.75
CA SER A 49 -16.89 11.66 -11.07
C SER A 49 -16.87 10.21 -11.55
N TRP A 50 -16.11 9.31 -10.90
CA TRP A 50 -16.06 7.92 -11.29
C TRP A 50 -17.45 7.26 -11.27
N PRO A 51 -17.74 6.35 -12.20
CA PRO A 51 -18.99 5.60 -12.19
C PRO A 51 -19.13 4.78 -10.89
N ASP A 52 -20.37 4.49 -10.53
CA ASP A 52 -20.66 3.65 -9.37
C ASP A 52 -20.55 2.16 -9.77
N HIS A 53 -19.97 1.38 -8.87
CA HIS A 53 -19.63 -0.03 -9.01
C HIS A 53 -20.10 -0.82 -7.78
N PRO A 54 -21.41 -0.84 -7.48
CA PRO A 54 -21.93 -1.31 -6.19
C PRO A 54 -21.77 -2.81 -5.95
N ASP A 55 -21.40 -3.58 -6.98
CA ASP A 55 -21.17 -5.02 -6.89
C ASP A 55 -19.68 -5.39 -6.89
N ASP A 56 -18.79 -4.44 -7.16
CA ASP A 56 -17.37 -4.66 -7.42
C ASP A 56 -16.47 -4.23 -6.25
N VAL A 57 -15.19 -4.59 -6.38
CA VAL A 57 -14.13 -4.34 -5.39
C VAL A 57 -13.10 -3.37 -5.95
N LEU A 58 -12.72 -2.38 -5.16
CA LEU A 58 -11.61 -1.49 -5.48
C LEU A 58 -10.41 -1.76 -4.56
N LEU A 59 -9.24 -1.92 -5.15
CA LEU A 59 -7.95 -1.92 -4.46
C LEU A 59 -7.32 -0.55 -4.62
N VAL A 60 -7.08 0.15 -3.52
CA VAL A 60 -6.32 1.41 -3.51
C VAL A 60 -4.95 1.12 -2.88
N VAL A 61 -3.91 1.11 -3.71
CA VAL A 61 -2.58 0.60 -3.34
C VAL A 61 -1.57 1.73 -3.13
N GLY A 62 -1.94 2.66 -2.26
CA GLY A 62 -1.06 3.73 -1.77
C GLY A 62 -1.40 5.13 -2.26
N ASP A 63 -0.85 6.11 -1.57
CA ASP A 63 -0.68 7.50 -1.98
C ASP A 63 -1.98 8.23 -2.34
N ILE A 64 -2.90 8.25 -1.37
CA ILE A 64 -4.07 9.12 -1.34
C ILE A 64 -3.69 10.52 -0.85
N SER A 65 -3.16 10.61 0.37
CA SER A 65 -2.87 11.89 1.03
C SER A 65 -2.14 11.69 2.36
N HIS A 66 -1.28 12.63 2.72
CA HIS A 66 -0.74 12.74 4.08
C HIS A 66 -1.73 13.33 5.09
N LYS A 67 -2.86 13.93 4.65
CA LYS A 67 -3.81 14.62 5.54
C LYS A 67 -4.97 13.71 5.93
N PRO A 68 -5.23 13.48 7.24
CA PRO A 68 -6.29 12.58 7.69
C PRO A 68 -7.69 12.95 7.17
N ASP A 69 -8.03 14.25 7.11
CA ASP A 69 -9.33 14.71 6.62
C ASP A 69 -9.54 14.45 5.13
N VAL A 70 -8.48 14.57 4.32
CA VAL A 70 -8.52 14.28 2.89
C VAL A 70 -8.68 12.78 2.68
N MET A 71 -7.88 11.96 3.37
CA MET A 71 -8.02 10.50 3.34
C MET A 71 -9.43 10.05 3.70
N ARG A 72 -10.00 10.58 4.81
CA ARG A 72 -11.35 10.23 5.25
C ARG A 72 -12.37 10.54 4.15
N ARG A 73 -12.35 11.75 3.60
CA ARG A 73 -13.27 12.16 2.52
C ARG A 73 -13.14 11.29 1.29
N THR A 74 -11.92 10.99 0.86
CA THR A 74 -11.68 10.14 -0.31
C THR A 74 -12.14 8.71 -0.09
N LEU A 75 -11.77 8.09 1.03
CA LEU A 75 -12.17 6.72 1.35
C LEU A 75 -13.70 6.61 1.54
N THR A 76 -14.36 7.61 2.12
CA THR A 76 -15.84 7.66 2.20
C THR A 76 -16.47 7.64 0.81
N VAL A 77 -16.01 8.49 -0.12
CA VAL A 77 -16.54 8.52 -1.50
C VAL A 77 -16.33 7.17 -2.18
N LEU A 78 -15.15 6.55 -2.02
CA LEU A 78 -14.88 5.24 -2.63
C LEU A 78 -15.76 4.14 -2.03
N LYS A 79 -16.01 4.18 -0.71
CA LYS A 79 -16.91 3.25 -0.01
C LYS A 79 -18.38 3.42 -0.41
N GLU A 80 -18.78 4.59 -0.88
CA GLU A 80 -20.13 4.81 -1.44
C GLU A 80 -20.25 4.26 -2.87
N LYS A 81 -19.14 4.22 -3.62
CA LYS A 81 -19.12 3.80 -5.03
C LYS A 81 -18.90 2.30 -5.23
N TYR A 82 -18.10 1.67 -4.37
CA TYR A 82 -17.72 0.27 -4.49
C TYR A 82 -18.25 -0.55 -3.31
N ARG A 83 -18.56 -1.82 -3.56
CA ARG A 83 -19.04 -2.72 -2.50
C ARG A 83 -18.01 -2.86 -1.40
N ASP A 84 -16.79 -3.19 -1.79
CA ASP A 84 -15.65 -3.37 -0.91
C ASP A 84 -14.47 -2.53 -1.43
N VAL A 85 -13.75 -1.90 -0.50
CA VAL A 85 -12.54 -1.15 -0.79
C VAL A 85 -11.42 -1.72 0.06
N PHE A 86 -10.32 -2.10 -0.56
CA PHE A 86 -9.08 -2.45 0.11
C PHE A 86 -8.13 -1.27 0.04
N PHE A 87 -7.36 -1.07 1.10
CA PHE A 87 -6.35 -0.03 1.15
C PHE A 87 -5.02 -0.54 1.68
N VAL A 88 -3.94 -0.09 1.04
CA VAL A 88 -2.57 -0.22 1.53
C VAL A 88 -1.99 1.19 1.61
N PRO A 89 -1.52 1.66 2.78
CA PRO A 89 -0.85 2.96 2.86
C PRO A 89 0.49 2.91 2.12
N GLY A 90 0.75 3.94 1.32
CA GLY A 90 2.03 4.23 0.71
C GLY A 90 2.90 5.10 1.62
N ASN A 91 3.98 5.66 1.07
CA ASN A 91 4.87 6.54 1.82
C ASN A 91 4.22 7.88 2.15
N HIS A 92 3.36 8.38 1.26
CA HIS A 92 2.77 9.71 1.42
C HIS A 92 1.86 9.76 2.65
N GLU A 93 1.12 8.68 2.92
CA GLU A 93 0.31 8.54 4.14
C GLU A 93 1.14 8.70 5.42
N LEU A 94 2.43 8.35 5.39
CA LEU A 94 3.30 8.34 6.56
C LEU A 94 4.14 9.62 6.75
N TRP A 95 4.00 10.60 5.85
CA TRP A 95 4.73 11.87 6.00
C TRP A 95 4.26 12.65 7.22
N VAL A 96 5.15 12.87 8.18
CA VAL A 96 4.84 13.65 9.39
C VAL A 96 5.24 15.11 9.19
N ASP A 97 4.28 16.02 9.36
CA ASP A 97 4.57 17.45 9.46
C ASP A 97 5.08 17.76 10.87
N ARG A 98 6.40 17.77 11.04
CA ARG A 98 7.06 17.99 12.34
C ARG A 98 6.88 19.41 12.88
N GLU A 99 6.51 20.38 12.05
CA GLU A 99 6.25 21.74 12.54
C GLU A 99 4.89 21.81 13.22
N ARG A 100 3.90 21.07 12.70
CA ARG A 100 2.55 21.01 13.25
C ARG A 100 2.39 19.96 14.35
N GLU A 101 3.06 18.83 14.19
CA GLU A 101 2.95 17.66 15.06
C GLU A 101 4.34 17.19 15.53
N PRO A 102 5.02 17.98 16.38
CA PRO A 102 6.41 17.73 16.75
C PRO A 102 6.64 16.40 17.48
N GLU A 103 5.62 15.88 18.15
CA GLU A 103 5.68 14.63 18.93
C GLU A 103 5.16 13.40 18.15
N SER A 104 4.69 13.59 16.91
CA SER A 104 4.14 12.52 16.08
C SER A 104 5.25 11.81 15.31
N ASP A 105 5.07 10.51 15.07
CA ASP A 105 5.98 9.70 14.28
C ASP A 105 5.24 8.88 13.21
N SER A 106 5.99 8.32 12.27
CA SER A 106 5.41 7.58 11.14
C SER A 106 4.71 6.29 11.54
N ILE A 107 5.07 5.69 12.69
CA ILE A 107 4.43 4.46 13.19
C ILE A 107 3.08 4.81 13.81
N GLN A 108 3.02 5.85 14.63
CA GLN A 108 1.77 6.38 15.17
C GLN A 108 0.83 6.80 14.03
N LYS A 109 1.37 7.48 13.01
CA LYS A 109 0.59 7.86 11.83
C LYS A 109 0.08 6.65 11.05
N PHE A 110 0.90 5.61 10.88
CA PHE A 110 0.48 4.35 10.29
C PHE A 110 -0.69 3.71 11.05
N GLU A 111 -0.61 3.64 12.38
CA GLU A 111 -1.70 3.13 13.22
C GLU A 111 -2.98 3.97 13.09
N GLN A 112 -2.86 5.30 13.03
CA GLN A 112 -3.99 6.20 12.80
C GLN A 112 -4.66 5.95 11.45
N VAL A 113 -3.86 5.74 10.40
CA VAL A 113 -4.38 5.42 9.06
C VAL A 113 -5.12 4.08 9.07
N LEU A 114 -4.59 3.05 9.72
CA LEU A 114 -5.28 1.78 9.87
C LEU A 114 -6.57 1.91 10.69
N GLY A 115 -6.55 2.71 11.75
CA GLY A 115 -7.74 3.02 12.55
C GLY A 115 -8.82 3.71 11.74
N LEU A 116 -8.45 4.70 10.92
CA LEU A 116 -9.38 5.36 9.99
C LEU A 116 -10.00 4.36 8.99
N CYS A 117 -9.19 3.43 8.47
CA CYS A 117 -9.71 2.39 7.57
C CYS A 117 -10.73 1.50 8.27
N ASP A 118 -10.44 1.05 9.50
CA ASP A 118 -11.34 0.23 10.31
C ASP A 118 -12.67 0.96 10.59
N GLU A 119 -12.61 2.24 10.97
CA GLU A 119 -13.78 3.09 11.19
C GLU A 119 -14.69 3.20 9.95
N LEU A 120 -14.09 3.25 8.75
CA LEU A 120 -14.82 3.41 7.49
C LEU A 120 -15.21 2.06 6.85
N GLY A 121 -14.83 0.92 7.45
CA GLY A 121 -15.03 -0.40 6.85
C GLY A 121 -14.21 -0.61 5.57
N VAL A 122 -13.04 0.04 5.48
CA VAL A 122 -12.04 -0.16 4.44
C VAL A 122 -11.12 -1.30 4.87
N ARG A 123 -10.91 -2.27 3.97
CA ARG A 123 -10.19 -3.50 4.29
C ARG A 123 -8.69 -3.32 4.19
N THR A 124 -7.99 -3.66 5.26
CA THR A 124 -6.51 -3.66 5.34
C THR A 124 -5.96 -5.05 5.67
N LYS A 125 -6.82 -6.08 5.61
CA LYS A 125 -6.51 -7.48 5.95
C LYS A 125 -6.83 -8.41 4.77
N PRO A 126 -6.23 -9.61 4.71
CA PRO A 126 -6.50 -10.55 3.64
C PRO A 126 -7.97 -10.99 3.56
N ALA A 127 -8.49 -11.14 2.33
CA ALA A 127 -9.81 -11.72 2.09
C ALA A 127 -9.88 -12.41 0.73
N LEU A 128 -10.90 -13.23 0.53
CA LEU A 128 -11.11 -13.97 -0.70
C LEU A 128 -12.14 -13.23 -1.57
N VAL A 129 -11.71 -12.72 -2.73
CA VAL A 129 -12.57 -12.08 -3.73
C VAL A 129 -12.82 -13.05 -4.89
N GLY A 130 -14.03 -13.57 -4.99
CA GLY A 130 -14.39 -14.70 -5.84
C GLY A 130 -13.56 -15.91 -5.42
N ASP A 131 -12.66 -16.34 -6.29
CA ASP A 131 -11.69 -17.40 -6.05
C ASP A 131 -10.24 -16.87 -5.91
N CYS A 132 -10.06 -15.56 -5.80
CA CYS A 132 -8.77 -14.89 -5.73
C CYS A 132 -8.50 -14.29 -4.34
N TRP A 133 -7.34 -14.59 -3.75
CA TRP A 133 -6.92 -13.96 -2.50
C TRP A 133 -6.37 -12.57 -2.74
N VAL A 134 -6.96 -11.58 -2.07
CA VAL A 134 -6.40 -10.23 -1.95
C VAL A 134 -5.67 -10.16 -0.61
N VAL A 135 -4.38 -9.87 -0.64
CA VAL A 135 -3.49 -9.84 0.54
C VAL A 135 -2.81 -8.47 0.59
N PRO A 136 -3.34 -7.50 1.36
CA PRO A 136 -2.68 -6.22 1.61
C PRO A 136 -1.32 -6.44 2.28
N LEU A 137 -0.26 -5.84 1.74
CA LEU A 137 1.11 -5.99 2.25
C LEU A 137 1.69 -4.62 2.63
N PHE A 138 2.21 -4.51 3.86
CA PHE A 138 2.89 -3.32 4.36
C PHE A 138 4.41 -3.54 4.31
N SER A 139 4.94 -3.66 3.09
CA SER A 139 6.31 -4.17 2.88
C SER A 139 7.39 -3.10 2.82
N PHE A 140 7.03 -1.80 2.77
CA PHE A 140 7.92 -0.65 2.65
C PHE A 140 9.18 -0.96 1.80
N TYR A 141 10.31 -0.31 2.08
CA TYR A 141 11.54 -0.53 1.33
C TYR A 141 12.72 -0.69 2.27
N ASP A 142 13.65 -1.55 1.85
CA ASP A 142 14.94 -1.71 2.49
C ASP A 142 16.00 -0.99 1.68
N ARG A 143 16.97 -0.40 2.37
CA ARG A 143 18.06 0.34 1.73
C ARG A 143 18.87 -0.53 0.76
N SER A 144 18.90 -1.86 0.93
CA SER A 144 19.61 -2.78 0.03
C SER A 144 19.16 -2.74 -1.44
N LEU A 145 17.97 -2.17 -1.71
CA LEU A 145 17.43 -1.98 -3.05
C LEU A 145 17.88 -0.66 -3.71
N ASP A 146 18.58 0.20 -2.96
CA ASP A 146 19.19 1.40 -3.48
C ASP A 146 20.41 1.02 -4.35
N LEU A 147 20.35 1.36 -5.64
CA LEU A 147 21.43 1.09 -6.59
C LEU A 147 22.75 1.80 -6.21
N THR A 148 22.69 2.82 -5.35
CA THR A 148 23.88 3.47 -4.79
C THR A 148 24.51 2.70 -3.62
N CYS A 149 23.78 1.75 -3.03
CA CYS A 149 24.27 0.87 -1.98
C CYS A 149 24.74 -0.49 -2.51
N THR A 150 24.55 -0.78 -3.81
CA THR A 150 25.04 -2.00 -4.42
C THR A 150 26.56 -2.06 -4.26
N LYS A 151 27.06 -3.19 -3.76
CA LYS A 151 28.50 -3.47 -3.77
C LYS A 151 29.03 -3.24 -5.20
N PRO A 152 30.22 -2.65 -5.38
CA PRO A 152 30.79 -2.36 -6.70
C PRO A 152 30.72 -3.56 -7.67
N GLU A 153 30.87 -4.76 -7.12
CA GLU A 153 30.79 -6.06 -7.79
C GLU A 153 29.49 -6.31 -8.59
N LEU A 154 28.36 -5.72 -8.19
CA LEU A 154 27.07 -5.85 -8.89
C LEU A 154 26.85 -4.74 -9.93
N LEU A 155 27.51 -3.59 -9.79
CA LEU A 155 27.45 -2.47 -10.75
C LEU A 155 28.17 -2.83 -12.05
N GLU A 156 29.30 -3.52 -11.94
CA GLU A 156 30.11 -3.98 -13.07
C GLU A 156 29.40 -5.05 -13.91
N ALA A 157 28.57 -5.90 -13.29
CA ALA A 157 27.84 -6.97 -13.99
C ALA A 157 26.71 -6.44 -14.91
N HIS A 158 26.25 -5.21 -14.71
CA HIS A 158 25.15 -4.61 -15.46
C HIS A 158 25.53 -3.36 -16.26
N GLY A 159 26.84 -3.08 -16.41
CA GLY A 159 27.31 -1.93 -17.17
C GLY A 159 26.94 -0.57 -16.55
N GLY A 160 26.64 -0.56 -15.24
CA GLY A 160 26.34 0.67 -14.51
C GLY A 160 27.62 1.44 -14.24
N HIS A 161 27.67 2.70 -14.66
CA HIS A 161 28.74 3.61 -14.28
C HIS A 161 28.55 4.06 -12.83
N ASP A 162 29.64 4.04 -12.06
CA ASP A 162 29.72 4.57 -10.70
C ASP A 162 29.42 6.08 -10.69
N LEU A 163 28.28 6.46 -10.10
CA LEU A 163 27.88 7.87 -9.93
C LEU A 163 28.33 8.44 -8.58
N SER A 164 29.10 7.71 -7.77
CA SER A 164 29.59 8.20 -6.47
C SER A 164 30.62 9.33 -6.56
N GLY A 165 31.01 9.73 -7.78
CA GLY A 165 31.96 10.81 -8.03
C GLY A 165 31.46 12.23 -7.79
N ASN A 166 30.16 12.47 -7.62
CA ASN A 166 29.63 13.81 -7.33
C ASN A 166 29.07 13.88 -5.90
N ALA A 167 29.96 13.71 -4.92
CA ALA A 167 29.69 13.91 -3.49
C ALA A 167 29.79 15.40 -3.08
N ASP A 168 29.44 16.31 -3.98
CA ASP A 168 29.24 17.72 -3.67
C ASP A 168 27.73 17.94 -3.83
N GLY A 169 27.03 18.07 -2.71
CA GLY A 169 25.57 17.96 -2.56
C GLY A 169 24.71 19.03 -3.25
N GLU A 170 25.05 19.46 -4.46
CA GLU A 170 24.26 20.39 -5.28
C GLU A 170 23.40 19.65 -6.34
N GLY A 171 23.82 18.49 -6.85
CA GLY A 171 23.11 17.81 -7.95
C GLY A 171 21.77 17.15 -7.59
N ALA A 172 21.62 16.67 -6.35
CA ALA A 172 20.35 16.07 -5.89
C ALA A 172 19.25 17.13 -5.67
N SER A 173 19.64 18.39 -5.46
CA SER A 173 18.70 19.50 -5.32
C SER A 173 18.19 20.00 -6.68
N GLU A 174 18.93 19.80 -7.77
CA GLU A 174 18.47 20.16 -9.12
C GLU A 174 17.47 19.14 -9.67
N MET A 175 17.70 17.83 -9.49
CA MET A 175 16.76 16.81 -9.99
C MET A 175 15.39 16.81 -9.27
N LEU A 176 15.34 17.19 -7.98
CA LEU A 176 14.08 17.30 -7.25
C LEU A 176 13.30 18.60 -7.56
N ASN A 177 13.96 19.62 -8.11
CA ASN A 177 13.30 20.86 -8.55
C ASN A 177 12.69 20.74 -9.96
N GLU A 178 13.14 19.80 -10.80
CA GLU A 178 12.54 19.57 -12.13
C GLU A 178 11.21 18.80 -12.10
N TRP A 179 10.89 18.12 -10.99
CA TRP A 179 9.63 17.39 -10.82
C TRP A 179 8.52 18.21 -10.15
N ALA A 180 8.79 19.48 -9.83
CA ALA A 180 7.88 20.42 -9.18
C ALA A 180 7.49 21.61 -10.10
N GLN A 181 7.39 21.40 -11.41
CA GLN A 181 6.72 22.31 -12.35
C GLN A 181 5.46 21.67 -12.94
#